data_AF-A0A843J6J0-F1
#
_entry.id   AF-A0A843J6J0-F1
#
_cell.length_a   1.000
_cell.length_b   1.000
_cell.length_c   1.000
_cell.angle_alpha   90.00
_cell.angle_beta   90.00
_cell.angle_gamma   90.00
#
_symmetry.space_group_name_H-M   'P 1'
#
loop_
_entity.id
_entity.type
_entity.pdbx_description
1 polymer ?
#
loop_
_entity_poly.entity_id
_entity_poly.type
_entity_poly.pdbx_seq_one_letter_code
_entity_poly.pdbx_strand_id
1 'polypeptide(L)' 'MTVIDIVEFEIGSERYALDITLTREIVEMVPITPVPRAPAHIAGIINLRGEITNIINLNKILDLPETS' A
#
# COMPACT_ATOMS: atom_id res chain seq x y z
N MET A 1 5.97 -28.72 -11.05
CA MET A 1 6.72 -27.57 -10.52
C MET A 1 5.85 -26.36 -10.73
N THR A 2 5.32 -25.77 -9.67
CA THR A 2 4.41 -24.61 -9.78
C THR A 2 5.28 -23.36 -9.74
N VAL A 3 5.21 -22.53 -10.78
CA VAL A 3 5.87 -21.23 -10.81
C VAL A 3 4.95 -20.24 -10.12
N ILE A 4 5.50 -19.46 -9.18
CA ILE A 4 4.76 -18.40 -8.48
C ILE A 4 5.31 -17.08 -8.99
N ASP A 5 4.44 -16.29 -9.60
CA ASP A 5 4.75 -14.94 -10.02
C ASP A 5 4.48 -13.99 -8.86
N ILE A 6 5.41 -13.07 -8.61
CA ILE A 6 5.36 -12.13 -7.48
C ILE A 6 5.63 -10.71 -7.93
N VAL A 7 5.11 -9.76 -7.17
CA VAL A 7 5.49 -8.34 -7.25
C VAL A 7 6.39 -8.03 -6.07
N GLU A 8 7.65 -7.69 -6.35
CA GLU A 8 8.62 -7.23 -5.35
C GLU A 8 8.55 -5.69 -5.22
N PHE A 9 8.64 -5.19 -4.00
CA PHE A 9 8.65 -3.76 -3.68
C PHE A 9 9.44 -3.50 -2.39
N GLU A 10 9.82 -2.24 -2.17
CA GLU A 10 10.63 -1.84 -1.02
C GLU A 10 9.82 -0.97 -0.04
N ILE A 11 9.99 -1.23 1.26
CA ILE A 11 9.52 -0.34 2.33
C ILE A 11 10.73 0.02 3.19
N GLY A 12 11.16 1.28 3.12
CA GLY A 12 12.42 1.70 3.73
C GLY A 12 13.61 0.99 3.07
N SER A 13 14.41 0.26 3.85
CA SER A 13 15.54 -0.53 3.36
C SER A 13 15.23 -2.00 3.10
N GLU A 14 14.00 -2.44 3.38
CA GLU A 14 13.61 -3.84 3.36
C GLU A 14 12.78 -4.17 2.11
N ARG A 15 12.98 -5.38 1.58
CA ARG A 15 12.28 -5.89 0.40
C ARG A 15 11.14 -6.81 0.81
N TYR A 16 9.99 -6.57 0.21
CA TYR A 16 8.77 -7.34 0.40
C TYR A 16 8.28 -7.83 -0.96
N ALA A 17 7.46 -8.88 -0.93
CA ALA A 17 6.81 -9.37 -2.11
C ALA A 17 5.41 -9.89 -1.80
N LEU A 18 4.52 -9.82 -2.79
CA LEU A 18 3.21 -10.46 -2.74
C LEU A 18 2.93 -11.21 -4.04
N ASP A 19 2.09 -12.25 -3.95
CA ASP A 19 1.64 -13.02 -5.11
C ASP A 19 0.98 -12.08 -6.13
N ILE A 20 1.38 -12.17 -7.40
CA ILE A 20 0.88 -11.27 -8.45
C ILE A 20 -0.64 -11.35 -8.59
N THR A 21 -1.26 -12.49 -8.24
CA THR A 21 -2.72 -12.68 -8.28
C THR A 21 -3.47 -11.80 -7.27
N LEU A 22 -2.79 -11.30 -6.25
CA LEU A 22 -3.32 -10.34 -5.29
C LEU A 22 -3.15 -8.88 -5.74
N THR A 23 -2.30 -8.62 -6.74
CA THR A 23 -2.05 -7.27 -7.26
C THR A 23 -3.06 -6.93 -8.34
N ARG A 24 -3.82 -5.85 -8.16
CA ARG A 24 -4.73 -5.34 -9.20
C ARG A 24 -4.00 -4.48 -10.22
N GLU A 25 -3.26 -3.50 -9.75
CA GLU A 25 -2.49 -2.57 -10.58
C GLU A 25 -1.44 -1.85 -9.73
N ILE A 26 -0.37 -1.37 -10.38
CA ILE A 26 0.63 -0.49 -9.77
C ILE A 26 0.30 0.93 -10.24
N VAL A 27 0.10 1.84 -9.29
CA VAL A 27 -0.27 3.23 -9.57
C VAL A 27 0.79 4.17 -9.01
N GLU A 28 0.99 5.30 -9.67
CA GLU A 28 1.80 6.37 -9.10
C GLU A 28 1.10 6.97 -7.88
N MET A 29 1.90 7.46 -6.94
CA MET A 29 1.39 8.09 -5.73
C MET A 29 0.63 9.37 -6.08
N VAL A 30 -0.62 9.44 -5.65
CA VAL A 30 -1.47 10.64 -5.77
C VAL A 30 -1.71 11.24 -4.38
N PRO A 31 -2.08 12.54 -4.29
CA PRO A 31 -2.39 13.16 -3.01
C PRO A 31 -3.47 12.38 -2.25
N ILE A 32 -3.16 11.95 -1.02
CA ILE A 32 -4.09 11.27 -0.14
C ILE A 32 -4.94 12.31 0.59
N THR A 33 -6.27 12.13 0.54
CA THR A 33 -7.20 12.92 1.34
C THR A 33 -7.36 12.27 2.72
N PRO A 34 -6.99 12.95 3.82
CA PRO A 34 -7.09 12.37 5.15
C PRO A 34 -8.54 12.15 5.56
N VAL A 35 -8.80 11.04 6.24
CA VAL A 35 -10.14 10.72 6.78
C VAL A 35 -10.18 11.08 8.27
N PRO A 36 -11.06 12.00 8.71
CA PRO A 36 -11.16 12.37 10.11
C PRO A 36 -11.48 11.18 11.01
N ARG A 37 -10.77 11.09 12.15
CA ARG A 37 -10.97 10.05 13.19
C ARG A 37 -10.70 8.62 12.71
N ALA A 38 -10.02 8.44 11.56
CA ALA A 38 -9.62 7.13 11.10
C ALA A 38 -8.53 6.52 12.02
N PRO A 39 -8.46 5.17 12.11
CA PRO A 39 -7.35 4.50 12.77
C PRO A 39 -6.00 4.89 12.17
N ALA A 40 -4.92 4.84 12.96
CA ALA A 40 -3.59 5.26 12.54
C ALA A 40 -3.02 4.48 11.33
N HIS A 41 -3.50 3.26 11.07
CA HIS A 41 -3.10 2.47 9.90
C HIS A 41 -3.80 2.90 8.60
N ILE A 42 -4.79 3.79 8.67
CA ILE A 42 -5.44 4.38 7.49
C ILE A 42 -4.76 5.71 7.18
N ALA A 43 -4.07 5.77 6.04
CA ALA A 43 -3.47 7.01 5.57
C ALA A 43 -4.56 7.99 5.05
N GLY A 44 -5.65 7.45 4.50
CA GLY A 44 -6.79 8.23 4.02
C GLY A 44 -7.45 7.57 2.81
N ILE A 45 -7.96 8.39 1.90
CA ILE A 45 -8.58 7.96 0.65
C ILE A 45 -7.97 8.67 -0.56
N ILE A 46 -8.03 8.02 -1.72
CA ILE A 46 -7.75 8.62 -3.02
C ILE A 46 -8.93 8.39 -3.96
N ASN A 47 -9.04 9.22 -4.98
CA ASN A 47 -9.92 8.95 -6.12
C ASN A 47 -9.08 8.34 -7.24
N LEU A 48 -9.24 7.03 -7.46
CA LEU A 48 -8.57 6.30 -8.52
C LEU A 48 -9.56 6.07 -9.67
N ARG A 49 -9.44 6.89 -10.72
CA ARG A 49 -10.27 6.81 -11.95
C ARG A 49 -11.79 6.85 -11.69
N GLY A 50 -12.23 7.64 -10.71
CA GLY A 50 -13.64 7.76 -10.31
C GLY A 50 -14.04 6.89 -9.12
N GLU A 51 -13.17 5.96 -8.71
CA GLU A 51 -13.43 5.06 -7.59
C GLU A 51 -12.70 5.54 -6.32
N ILE A 52 -13.45 5.67 -5.22
CA ILE A 52 -12.87 6.01 -3.92
C ILE A 52 -12.16 4.78 -3.36
N THR A 53 -10.84 4.89 -3.21
CA THR A 53 -9.99 3.80 -2.75
C THR A 53 -9.35 4.16 -1.41
N ASN A 54 -9.45 3.27 -0.43
CA ASN A 54 -8.82 3.42 0.87
C ASN A 54 -7.32 3.17 0.76
N ILE A 55 -6.52 4.05 1.35
CA ILE A 55 -5.06 3.88 1.44
C ILE A 55 -4.68 3.50 2.86
N ILE A 56 -3.95 2.40 2.95
CA ILE A 56 -3.45 1.82 4.18
C ILE A 56 -1.95 2.13 4.29
N ASN A 57 -1.50 2.55 5.46
CA ASN A 57 -0.08 2.75 5.75
C ASN A 57 0.55 1.40 6.16
N LEU A 58 1.36 0.81 5.27
CA LEU A 58 2.01 -0.47 5.52
C LEU A 58 3.03 -0.40 6.68
N ASN A 59 3.73 0.72 6.89
CA ASN A 59 4.63 0.86 8.04
C ASN A 59 3.86 0.68 9.36
N LYS A 60 2.62 1.20 9.45
CA LYS A 60 1.79 1.05 10.65
C LYS A 60 1.23 -0.36 10.83
N ILE A 61 0.95 -1.07 9.74
CA ILE A 61 0.46 -2.45 9.81
C ILE A 61 1.57 -3.43 10.19
N LEU A 62 2.74 -3.23 9.59
CA LEU A 62 3.89 -4.12 9.77
C LEU A 62 4.77 -3.73 10.96
N ASP A 63 4.35 -2.73 11.74
CA ASP A 63 5.08 -2.15 12.88
C ASP A 63 6.53 -1.76 12.53
N LEU A 64 6.70 -1.19 11.34
CA LEU A 64 7.99 -0.74 10.83
C LEU A 64 8.28 0.69 11.32
N PRO A 65 9.56 1.01 11.56
CA PRO A 65 9.96 2.38 11.84
C PRO A 65 9.51 3.31 10.69
N GLU A 66 9.07 4.52 11.04
CA GLU A 66 8.81 5.54 10.03
C GLU A 66 10.14 5.93 9.39
N THR A 67 10.33 5.55 8.13
CA THR A 67 11.45 6.04 7.32
C THR A 67 11.22 7.54 7.11
N SER A 68 12.04 8.37 7.76
CA SER A 68 12.05 9.83 7.58
C SER A 68 12.51 10.24 6.19
#